data_AF-A0ABD6BHQ2-F1
#
_entry.id   AF-A0ABD6BHQ2-F1
#
_cell.length_a   1.000
_cell.length_b   1.000
_cell.length_c   1.000
_cell.angle_alpha   90.00
_cell.angle_beta   90.00
_cell.angle_gamma   90.00
#
_symmetry.space_group_name_H-M   'P 1'
#
loop_
_entity.id
_entity.type
_entity.pdbx_description
1 polymer ?
#
loop_
_entity_poly.entity_id
_entity_poly.type
_entity_poly.pdbx_seq_one_letter_code
_entity_poly.pdbx_strand_id
1 'polypeptide(L)'
;MRVAVTGTPGTGKTTATELLESRLANSESDDEGEATPALDVIHLNQVLEDEGLYTEVDADRDSKIADLEALAEWLDGRDDVVIESHLAHHFDADRIVVLRCHPETLEERLRERGETDAKAAENAESEALDVILSEAVEEHGLESVYEIDTTDRDPEAVADDLAAVAAGEREPSAGEVDFMGYLT
;
A
#
# COMPACT_ATOMS: atom_id res chain seq x y z
N MET A 1 -6.01 -2.74 -16.20
CA MET A 1 -4.92 -3.19 -15.30
C MET A 1 -5.19 -2.68 -13.90
N ARG A 2 -4.85 -3.44 -12.86
CA ARG A 2 -4.99 -3.04 -11.46
C ARG A 2 -3.67 -3.21 -10.72
N VAL A 3 -3.23 -2.16 -10.03
CA VAL A 3 -2.06 -2.22 -9.13
C VAL A 3 -2.54 -1.97 -7.70
N ALA A 4 -2.32 -2.91 -6.80
CA ALA A 4 -2.57 -2.71 -5.38
C ALA A 4 -1.29 -2.18 -4.72
N VAL A 5 -1.39 -1.11 -3.93
CA VAL A 5 -0.30 -0.60 -3.08
C VAL A 5 -0.71 -0.78 -1.63
N THR A 6 -0.06 -1.73 -0.97
CA THR A 6 -0.36 -2.16 0.39
C THR A 6 0.88 -2.11 1.30
N GLY A 7 0.71 -2.58 2.54
CA GLY A 7 1.73 -2.58 3.58
C GLY A 7 1.15 -2.08 4.91
N THR A 8 1.90 -2.27 5.99
CA THR A 8 1.49 -1.87 7.35
C THR A 8 1.21 -0.35 7.43
N PRO A 9 0.21 0.12 8.19
CA PRO A 9 0.02 1.54 8.46
C PRO A 9 1.33 2.24 8.86
N GLY A 10 1.68 3.34 8.17
CA GLY A 10 2.92 4.09 8.40
C GLY A 10 4.07 3.81 7.40
N THR A 11 3.96 2.78 6.54
CA THR A 11 5.03 2.42 5.58
C THR A 11 5.24 3.41 4.44
N GLY A 12 4.32 4.37 4.25
CA GLY A 12 4.46 5.45 3.26
C GLY A 12 3.55 5.37 2.04
N LYS A 13 2.59 4.43 2.00
CA LYS A 13 1.64 4.20 0.89
C LYS A 13 1.06 5.49 0.32
N THR A 14 0.26 6.21 1.11
CA THR A 14 -0.42 7.44 0.69
C THR A 14 0.55 8.46 0.10
N THR A 15 1.68 8.72 0.77
CA THR A 15 2.69 9.68 0.29
C THR A 15 3.28 9.26 -1.06
N ALA A 16 3.63 7.98 -1.22
CA ALA A 16 4.20 7.49 -2.49
C ALA A 16 3.16 7.50 -3.63
N THR A 17 1.90 7.18 -3.34
CA THR A 17 0.83 7.17 -4.35
C THR A 17 0.35 8.57 -4.73
N GLU A 18 0.35 9.55 -3.82
CA GLU A 18 0.05 10.96 -4.15
C GLU A 18 1.12 11.57 -5.08
N LEU A 19 2.39 11.20 -4.87
CA LEU A 19 3.49 11.58 -5.76
C LEU A 19 3.37 10.90 -7.12
N LEU A 20 3.01 9.62 -7.15
CA LEU A 20 2.70 8.89 -8.39
C LEU A 20 1.55 9.56 -9.15
N GLU A 21 0.43 9.86 -8.48
CA GLU A 21 -0.73 10.54 -9.07
C GLU A 21 -0.33 11.87 -9.71
N SER A 22 0.46 12.67 -8.99
CA SER A 22 0.97 13.94 -9.47
C SER A 22 1.80 13.77 -10.76
N ARG A 23 2.57 12.69 -10.89
CA ARG A 23 3.37 12.42 -12.10
C ARG A 23 2.51 11.94 -13.26
N LEU A 24 1.56 11.05 -12.99
CA LEU A 24 0.61 10.58 -14.01
C LEU A 24 -0.15 11.75 -14.63
N ALA A 25 -0.62 12.70 -13.80
CA ALA A 25 -1.29 13.91 -14.27
C ALA A 25 -0.39 14.85 -15.12
N ASN A 26 0.92 14.86 -14.86
CA ASN A 26 1.87 15.68 -15.61
C ASN A 26 2.36 14.99 -16.92
N SER A 27 2.36 13.65 -16.97
CA SER A 27 2.79 12.87 -18.14
C SER A 27 1.87 12.95 -19.36
N GLU A 28 0.64 13.47 -19.21
CA GLU A 28 -0.25 13.74 -20.35
C GLU A 28 0.22 14.93 -21.23
N SER A 29 1.32 15.60 -20.86
CA SER A 29 1.72 16.89 -21.45
C SER A 29 2.90 16.86 -22.42
N ASP A 30 3.74 15.83 -22.43
CA ASP A 30 5.00 15.83 -23.20
C ASP A 30 5.21 14.51 -23.97
N ASP A 31 5.13 14.62 -25.30
CA ASP A 31 5.61 13.66 -26.30
C ASP A 31 7.07 13.23 -25.98
N GLU A 32 7.34 11.91 -26.03
CA GLU A 32 8.67 11.24 -26.14
C GLU A 32 9.38 10.64 -24.89
N GLY A 33 8.75 10.52 -23.72
CA GLY A 33 9.32 9.81 -22.53
C GLY A 33 8.60 8.50 -22.14
N GLU A 34 9.29 7.56 -21.47
CA GLU A 34 8.80 6.24 -21.01
C GLU A 34 7.36 6.30 -20.48
N ALA A 35 6.44 5.65 -21.20
CA ALA A 35 5.00 5.80 -20.98
C ALA A 35 4.56 5.01 -19.75
N THR A 36 4.43 5.69 -18.61
CA THR A 36 3.63 5.15 -17.50
C THR A 36 2.18 5.07 -17.99
N PRO A 37 1.47 3.93 -17.81
CA PRO A 37 0.07 3.83 -18.21
C PRO A 37 -0.76 4.90 -17.48
N ALA A 38 -1.76 5.44 -18.17
CA ALA A 38 -2.75 6.34 -17.54
C ALA A 38 -3.55 5.53 -16.52
N LEU A 39 -3.28 5.74 -15.24
CA LEU A 39 -3.93 5.04 -14.12
C LEU A 39 -4.56 6.07 -13.18
N ASP A 40 -5.78 5.82 -12.72
CA ASP A 40 -6.39 6.61 -11.66
C ASP A 40 -5.99 6.06 -10.28
N VAL A 41 -5.65 6.95 -9.34
CA VAL A 41 -5.33 6.55 -7.96
C VAL A 41 -6.61 6.55 -7.11
N ILE A 42 -6.87 5.43 -6.45
CA ILE A 42 -7.99 5.21 -5.54
C ILE A 42 -7.44 5.05 -4.12
N HIS A 43 -7.64 6.06 -3.29
CA HIS A 43 -7.37 5.96 -1.85
C HIS A 43 -8.53 5.26 -1.15
N LEU A 44 -8.44 3.93 -1.02
CA LEU A 44 -9.58 3.09 -0.61
C LEU A 44 -10.07 3.40 0.81
N ASN A 45 -9.19 3.86 1.70
CA ASN A 45 -9.58 4.32 3.02
C ASN A 45 -10.50 5.55 2.97
N GLN A 46 -10.31 6.46 2.01
CA GLN A 46 -11.21 7.62 1.83
C GLN A 46 -12.56 7.17 1.27
N VAL A 47 -12.55 6.24 0.31
CA VAL A 47 -13.78 5.64 -0.24
C VAL A 47 -14.59 4.94 0.86
N LEU A 48 -13.94 4.16 1.73
CA LEU A 48 -14.58 3.50 2.86
C LEU A 48 -15.30 4.52 3.77
N GLU A 49 -14.66 5.65 4.04
CA GLU A 49 -15.21 6.73 4.87
C GLU A 49 -16.39 7.44 4.18
N ASP A 50 -16.20 7.88 2.94
CA ASP A 50 -17.16 8.71 2.20
C ASP A 50 -18.43 7.93 1.81
N GLU A 51 -18.26 6.66 1.42
CA GLU A 51 -19.36 5.78 0.99
C GLU A 51 -19.93 4.94 2.15
N GLY A 52 -19.30 4.99 3.33
CA GLY A 52 -19.76 4.28 4.52
C GLY A 52 -19.63 2.75 4.43
N LEU A 53 -18.58 2.25 3.79
CA LEU A 53 -18.36 0.82 3.49
C LEU A 53 -17.72 0.07 4.67
N TYR A 54 -18.36 0.13 5.83
CA TYR A 54 -17.93 -0.55 7.06
C TYR A 54 -19.14 -1.08 7.84
N THR A 55 -18.97 -2.20 8.53
CA THR A 55 -20.07 -2.88 9.24
C THR A 55 -20.25 -2.35 10.66
N GLU A 56 -19.14 -2.07 11.35
CA GLU A 56 -19.15 -1.62 12.74
C GLU A 56 -17.92 -0.76 13.08
N VAL A 57 -18.03 -0.03 14.19
CA VAL A 57 -16.93 0.76 14.77
C VAL A 57 -16.45 0.05 16.03
N ASP A 58 -15.20 -0.41 16.01
CA ASP A 58 -14.51 -0.94 17.18
C ASP A 58 -14.04 0.22 18.06
N ALA A 59 -14.78 0.46 19.14
CA ALA A 59 -14.49 1.53 20.09
C ALA A 59 -13.24 1.27 20.95
N ASP A 60 -12.81 0.00 21.10
CA ASP A 60 -11.62 -0.34 21.87
C ASP A 60 -10.35 -0.05 21.07
N ARG A 61 -10.42 -0.23 19.75
CA ARG A 61 -9.31 0.02 18.80
C ARG A 61 -9.37 1.38 18.10
N ASP A 62 -10.44 2.14 18.32
CA ASP A 62 -10.77 3.39 17.61
C ASP A 62 -10.63 3.21 16.09
N SER A 63 -11.26 2.16 15.56
CA SER A 63 -11.14 1.74 14.17
C SER A 63 -12.47 1.21 13.62
N LYS A 64 -12.58 1.12 12.29
CA LYS A 64 -13.76 0.58 11.61
C LYS A 64 -13.47 -0.82 11.07
N ILE A 65 -14.45 -1.70 11.18
CA ILE A 65 -14.40 -3.00 10.52
C ILE A 65 -14.88 -2.81 9.08
N ALA A 66 -13.94 -2.86 8.14
CA ALA A 66 -14.20 -2.69 6.72
C ALA A 66 -15.16 -3.77 6.20
N ASP A 67 -16.12 -3.36 5.37
CA ASP A 67 -16.98 -4.28 4.62
C ASP A 67 -16.27 -4.64 3.32
N LEU A 68 -15.48 -5.72 3.33
CA LEU A 68 -14.70 -6.15 2.18
C LEU A 68 -15.57 -6.54 0.97
N GLU A 69 -16.79 -7.06 1.18
CA GLU A 69 -17.71 -7.40 0.10
C GLU A 69 -18.23 -6.13 -0.57
N ALA A 70 -18.65 -5.14 0.21
CA ALA A 70 -19.11 -3.85 -0.31
C ALA A 70 -17.98 -3.06 -1.01
N LEU A 71 -16.74 -3.13 -0.49
CA LEU A 71 -15.57 -2.54 -1.14
C LEU A 71 -15.24 -3.23 -2.47
N ALA A 72 -15.34 -4.56 -2.52
CA ALA A 72 -15.15 -5.32 -3.76
C ALA A 72 -16.21 -4.98 -4.80
N GLU A 73 -17.49 -4.84 -4.40
CA GLU A 73 -18.57 -4.38 -5.28
C GLU A 73 -18.33 -2.95 -5.80
N TRP A 74 -17.83 -2.05 -4.95
CA TRP A 74 -17.50 -0.68 -5.37
C TRP A 74 -16.33 -0.61 -6.36
N LEU A 75 -15.37 -1.55 -6.23
CA LEU A 75 -14.23 -1.71 -7.13
C LEU A 75 -14.59 -2.45 -8.43
N ASP A 76 -15.75 -3.10 -8.51
CA ASP A 76 -16.15 -3.86 -9.69
C ASP A 76 -16.22 -2.98 -10.95
N GLY A 77 -15.73 -3.53 -12.07
CA GLY A 77 -15.65 -2.82 -13.36
C GLY A 77 -14.69 -1.62 -13.42
N ARG A 78 -13.92 -1.34 -12.36
CA ARG A 78 -12.85 -0.33 -12.38
C ARG A 78 -11.55 -0.97 -12.86
N ASP A 79 -11.10 -0.56 -14.03
CA ASP A 79 -9.83 -0.96 -14.63
C ASP A 79 -8.93 0.26 -14.78
N ASP A 80 -7.64 0.00 -14.92
CA ASP A 80 -6.59 1.02 -15.09
C ASP A 80 -6.51 1.93 -13.86
N VAL A 81 -6.35 1.29 -12.70
CA VAL A 81 -6.34 1.94 -11.39
C VAL A 81 -5.18 1.48 -10.51
N VAL A 82 -4.73 2.39 -9.63
CA VAL A 82 -3.89 2.09 -8.47
C VAL A 82 -4.76 2.13 -7.23
N ILE A 83 -4.85 1.04 -6.48
CA ILE A 83 -5.64 0.93 -5.25
C ILE A 83 -4.71 1.05 -4.05
N GLU A 84 -4.82 2.14 -3.29
CA GLU A 84 -4.01 2.38 -2.09
C GLU A 84 -4.79 2.08 -0.83
N SER A 85 -4.32 1.09 -0.06
CA SER A 85 -4.71 0.85 1.33
C SER A 85 -3.90 -0.30 1.93
N HIS A 86 -3.81 -0.34 3.25
CA HIS A 86 -3.40 -1.56 3.96
C HIS A 86 -4.30 -2.78 3.67
N LEU A 87 -5.52 -2.56 3.15
CA LEU A 87 -6.45 -3.61 2.73
C LEU A 87 -6.38 -3.94 1.23
N ALA A 88 -5.59 -3.19 0.45
CA ALA A 88 -5.63 -3.27 -1.01
C ALA A 88 -5.30 -4.66 -1.57
N HIS A 89 -4.50 -5.46 -0.84
CA HIS A 89 -4.14 -6.81 -1.24
C HIS A 89 -5.27 -7.84 -1.08
N HIS A 90 -6.41 -7.49 -0.46
CA HIS A 90 -7.59 -8.37 -0.41
C HIS A 90 -8.45 -8.32 -1.69
N PHE A 91 -8.10 -7.48 -2.67
CA PHE A 91 -8.88 -7.28 -3.89
C PHE A 91 -8.09 -7.73 -5.13
N ASP A 92 -8.81 -8.16 -6.17
CA ASP A 92 -8.23 -8.57 -7.44
C ASP A 92 -7.33 -7.48 -8.04
N ALA A 93 -6.04 -7.79 -8.20
CA ALA A 93 -5.04 -6.91 -8.81
C ALA A 93 -4.04 -7.71 -9.66
N ASP A 94 -3.51 -7.09 -10.70
CA ASP A 94 -2.49 -7.71 -11.58
C ASP A 94 -1.08 -7.64 -10.95
N ARG A 95 -0.83 -6.60 -10.13
CA ARG A 95 0.45 -6.34 -9.48
C ARG A 95 0.23 -5.82 -8.06
N ILE A 96 0.92 -6.40 -7.09
CA ILE A 96 0.71 -6.10 -5.67
C ILE A 96 2.02 -5.57 -5.11
N VAL A 97 2.09 -4.27 -4.91
CA VAL A 97 3.21 -3.62 -4.25
C VAL A 97 3.00 -3.66 -2.74
N VAL A 98 3.93 -4.28 -2.02
CA VAL A 98 3.96 -4.29 -0.55
C VAL A 98 5.07 -3.36 -0.09
N LEU A 99 4.69 -2.19 0.41
CA LEU A 99 5.65 -1.25 1.01
C LEU A 99 6.00 -1.74 2.42
N ARG A 100 7.31 -1.94 2.63
CA ARG A 100 7.94 -2.36 3.90
C ARG A 100 8.62 -1.17 4.56
N CYS A 101 8.77 -1.21 5.88
CA CYS A 101 9.52 -0.18 6.60
C CYS A 101 10.08 -0.75 7.90
N HIS A 102 11.31 -0.40 8.26
CA HIS A 102 11.92 -0.89 9.49
C HIS A 102 11.02 -0.55 10.70
N PRO A 103 10.71 -1.52 11.57
CA PRO A 103 9.73 -1.35 12.65
C PRO A 103 9.99 -0.15 13.56
N GLU A 104 11.25 0.14 13.90
CA GLU A 104 11.60 1.32 14.70
C GLU A 104 11.18 2.64 14.02
N THR A 105 11.47 2.79 12.72
CA THR A 105 11.05 3.94 11.92
C THR A 105 9.53 4.01 11.78
N LEU A 106 8.86 2.86 11.67
CA LEU A 106 7.41 2.78 11.61
C LEU A 106 6.76 3.30 12.89
N GLU A 107 7.26 2.87 14.06
CA GLU A 107 6.75 3.34 15.34
C GLU A 107 6.91 4.86 15.50
N GLU A 108 8.07 5.40 15.17
CA GLU A 108 8.34 6.85 15.21
C GLU A 108 7.30 7.60 14.38
N ARG A 109 7.10 7.20 13.12
CA ARG A 109 6.11 7.80 12.21
C ARG A 109 4.68 7.71 12.75
N LEU A 110 4.30 6.58 13.36
CA LEU A 110 2.95 6.40 13.91
C LEU A 110 2.73 7.26 15.15
N ARG A 111 3.71 7.34 16.06
CA ARG A 111 3.66 8.22 17.24
C ARG A 111 3.59 9.70 16.84
N GLU A 112 4.35 10.12 15.83
CA GLU A 112 4.31 11.48 15.30
C GLU A 112 2.94 11.84 14.71
N ARG A 113 2.22 10.85 14.16
CA ARG A 113 0.83 10.99 13.67
C ARG A 113 -0.21 10.97 14.78
N GLY A 114 0.19 10.75 16.04
CA GLY A 114 -0.68 10.77 17.22
C GLY A 114 -1.21 9.41 17.65
N GLU A 115 -0.69 8.31 17.09
CA GLU A 115 -1.04 6.97 17.57
C GLU A 115 -0.49 6.72 18.97
N THR A 116 -1.18 5.86 19.73
CA THR A 116 -0.70 5.45 21.06
C THR A 116 0.53 4.55 20.94
N ASP A 117 1.38 4.54 21.97
CA ASP A 117 2.55 3.66 22.02
C ASP A 117 2.19 2.18 21.80
N ALA A 118 1.06 1.74 22.37
CA ALA A 118 0.58 0.37 22.22
C ALA A 118 0.21 0.05 20.77
N LYS A 119 -0.50 0.94 20.08
CA LYS A 119 -0.90 0.76 18.68
C LYS A 119 0.28 0.90 17.72
N ALA A 120 1.23 1.80 18.02
CA ALA A 120 2.47 1.90 17.26
C ALA A 120 3.30 0.61 17.36
N ALA A 121 3.46 0.06 18.56
CA ALA A 121 4.14 -1.22 18.79
C ALA A 121 3.41 -2.39 18.11
N GLU A 122 2.08 -2.49 18.20
CA GLU A 122 1.29 -3.52 17.51
C GLU A 122 1.54 -3.52 15.99
N ASN A 123 1.57 -2.34 15.36
CA ASN A 123 1.87 -2.23 13.93
C ASN A 123 3.32 -2.59 13.62
N ALA A 124 4.28 -2.15 14.44
CA ALA A 124 5.69 -2.48 14.27
C ALA A 124 5.98 -3.98 14.41
N GLU A 125 5.35 -4.65 15.39
CA GLU A 125 5.40 -6.10 15.54
C GLU A 125 4.77 -6.82 14.33
N SER A 126 3.63 -6.34 13.83
CA SER A 126 2.99 -6.87 12.62
C SER A 126 3.87 -6.74 11.38
N GLU A 127 4.55 -5.60 11.23
CA GLU A 127 5.52 -5.36 10.15
C GLU A 127 6.74 -6.28 10.26
N ALA A 128 7.25 -6.52 11.47
CA ALA A 128 8.37 -7.43 11.70
C ALA A 128 8.02 -8.91 11.41
N LEU A 129 6.74 -9.26 11.55
CA LEU A 129 6.19 -10.59 11.27
C LEU A 129 5.75 -10.80 9.82
N ASP A 130 5.99 -9.82 8.93
CA ASP A 130 5.64 -9.88 7.51
C ASP A 130 4.14 -10.14 7.27
N VAL A 131 3.23 -9.67 8.14
CA VAL A 131 1.80 -10.04 8.07
C VAL A 131 1.19 -9.69 6.71
N ILE A 132 1.30 -8.42 6.30
CA ILE A 132 0.72 -7.94 5.03
C ILE A 132 1.42 -8.57 3.81
N LEU A 133 2.74 -8.80 3.88
CA LEU A 133 3.46 -9.48 2.81
C LEU A 133 2.98 -10.92 2.65
N SER A 134 2.82 -11.63 3.76
CA SER A 134 2.37 -13.02 3.78
C SER A 134 0.96 -13.15 3.22
N GLU A 135 0.04 -12.26 3.62
CA GLU A 135 -1.32 -12.20 3.09
C GLU A 135 -1.33 -11.90 1.58
N ALA A 136 -0.54 -10.93 1.12
CA ALA A 136 -0.43 -10.60 -0.30
C ALA A 136 0.10 -11.77 -1.14
N VAL A 137 1.10 -12.50 -0.63
CA VAL A 137 1.67 -13.68 -1.31
C VAL A 137 0.70 -14.86 -1.30
N GLU A 138 -0.02 -15.07 -0.20
CA GLU A 138 -1.02 -16.13 -0.10
C GLU A 138 -2.16 -15.94 -1.11
N GLU A 139 -2.63 -14.70 -1.28
CA GLU A 139 -3.75 -14.37 -2.17
C GLU A 139 -3.32 -14.32 -3.66
N HIS A 140 -2.17 -13.71 -3.97
CA HIS A 140 -1.82 -13.36 -5.36
C HIS A 140 -0.62 -14.11 -5.96
N GLY A 141 0.10 -14.89 -5.15
CA GLY A 141 1.31 -15.60 -5.56
C GLY A 141 2.55 -14.70 -5.64
N LEU A 142 3.73 -15.33 -5.53
CA LEU A 142 5.02 -14.63 -5.50
C LEU A 142 5.31 -13.87 -6.81
N GLU A 143 4.85 -14.40 -7.94
CA GLU A 143 5.03 -13.80 -9.27
C GLU A 143 4.23 -12.50 -9.49
N SER A 144 3.37 -12.12 -8.57
CA SER A 144 2.55 -10.90 -8.65
C SER A 144 2.94 -9.86 -7.61
N VAL A 145 3.83 -10.20 -6.67
CA VAL A 145 4.15 -9.37 -5.49
C VAL A 145 5.50 -8.65 -5.66
N TYR A 146 5.50 -7.36 -5.31
CA TYR A 146 6.62 -6.43 -5.42
C TYR A 146 6.86 -5.78 -4.05
N GLU A 147 7.82 -6.33 -3.33
CA GLU A 147 8.27 -5.84 -2.04
C GLU A 147 9.21 -4.64 -2.23
N ILE A 148 8.93 -3.56 -1.50
CA ILE A 148 9.70 -2.32 -1.55
C ILE A 148 9.97 -1.84 -0.12
N ASP A 149 11.22 -1.93 0.31
CA ASP A 149 11.66 -1.27 1.55
C ASP A 149 11.69 0.25 1.37
N THR A 150 11.02 0.97 2.27
CA THR A 150 10.97 2.44 2.33
C THR A 150 11.82 3.04 3.44
N THR A 151 12.54 2.20 4.19
CA THR A 151 13.43 2.63 5.29
C THR A 151 14.50 3.59 4.79
N ASP A 152 14.56 4.78 5.39
CA ASP A 152 15.50 5.86 5.03
C ASP A 152 15.50 6.27 3.55
N ARG A 153 14.43 5.98 2.81
CA ARG A 153 14.29 6.33 1.40
C ARG A 153 13.53 7.63 1.20
N ASP A 154 13.94 8.35 0.16
CA ASP A 154 13.22 9.52 -0.32
C ASP A 154 11.87 9.10 -0.94
N PRO A 155 10.74 9.75 -0.59
CA PRO A 155 9.43 9.42 -1.13
C PRO A 155 9.33 9.47 -2.66
N GLU A 156 10.08 10.35 -3.32
CA GLU A 156 10.10 10.44 -4.79
C GLU A 156 10.70 9.17 -5.40
N ALA A 157 11.74 8.61 -4.77
CA ALA A 157 12.35 7.36 -5.23
C ALA A 157 11.42 6.15 -5.01
N VAL A 158 10.60 6.16 -3.96
CA VAL A 158 9.58 5.11 -3.76
C VAL A 158 8.49 5.25 -4.82
N ALA A 159 8.05 6.46 -5.13
CA ALA A 159 7.09 6.70 -6.20
C ALA A 159 7.65 6.33 -7.59
N ASP A 160 8.96 6.47 -7.82
CA ASP A 160 9.62 6.00 -9.06
C ASP A 160 9.52 4.47 -9.16
N ASP A 161 9.74 3.76 -8.06
CA ASP A 161 9.57 2.31 -8.04
C ASP A 161 8.12 1.91 -8.30
N LEU A 162 7.13 2.64 -7.76
CA LEU A 162 5.71 2.39 -8.05
C LEU A 162 5.41 2.57 -9.54
N ALA A 163 5.94 3.63 -10.16
CA ALA A 163 5.78 3.88 -11.59
C ALA A 163 6.41 2.76 -12.43
N ALA A 164 7.62 2.30 -12.08
CA ALA A 164 8.28 1.19 -12.76
C ALA A 164 7.47 -0.11 -12.63
N VAL A 165 6.89 -0.39 -11.45
CA VAL A 165 5.97 -1.54 -11.29
C VAL A 165 4.74 -1.37 -12.15
N ALA A 166 4.12 -0.18 -12.22
CA ALA A 166 2.95 0.08 -13.07
C ALA A 166 3.26 -0.01 -14.58
N ALA A 167 4.46 0.38 -15.01
CA ALA A 167 4.92 0.24 -16.40
C ALA A 167 5.35 -1.19 -16.76
N GLY A 168 5.59 -2.06 -15.77
CA GLY A 168 6.12 -3.41 -15.99
C GLY A 168 7.62 -3.43 -16.25
N GLU A 169 8.33 -2.41 -15.77
CA GLU A 169 9.77 -2.21 -15.90
C GLU A 169 10.54 -2.77 -14.69
N ARG A 170 9.81 -3.26 -13.68
CA ARG A 170 10.34 -3.97 -12.52
C ARG A 170 9.82 -5.40 -12.51
N GLU A 171 10.66 -6.34 -12.07
CA GLU A 171 10.27 -7.74 -11.85
C GLU A 171 9.73 -7.94 -10.42
N PRO A 172 8.83 -8.92 -10.21
CA PRO A 172 8.36 -9.31 -8.88
C PRO A 172 9.52 -9.67 -7.95
N SER A 173 9.43 -9.25 -6.69
CA SER A 173 10.42 -9.50 -5.65
C SER A 173 9.70 -9.61 -4.32
N ALA A 174 9.82 -10.71 -3.59
CA ALA A 174 9.15 -10.89 -2.30
C ALA A 174 9.97 -11.80 -1.37
N GLY A 175 10.08 -11.41 -0.10
CA GLY A 175 10.84 -12.12 0.92
C GLY A 175 12.32 -11.76 0.94
N GLU A 176 12.68 -10.55 0.49
CA GLU A 176 14.06 -10.05 0.47
C GLU A 176 14.40 -9.21 1.71
N VAL A 177 13.38 -8.71 2.42
CA VAL A 177 13.51 -7.88 3.62
C VAL A 177 13.29 -8.73 4.87
N ASP A 178 14.16 -8.58 5.88
CA ASP A 178 14.05 -9.27 7.17
C ASP A 178 14.12 -8.26 8.32
N PHE A 179 13.03 -8.16 9.07
CA PHE A 179 12.89 -7.32 10.25
C PHE A 179 12.65 -8.11 11.54
N MET A 180 12.76 -9.44 11.52
CA MET A 180 12.51 -10.31 12.69
C MET A 180 13.39 -9.96 13.90
N GLY A 181 14.56 -9.35 13.66
CA GLY A 181 15.46 -8.88 14.72
C GLY A 181 14.85 -7.82 15.64
N TYR A 182 13.79 -7.12 15.21
CA TYR A 182 13.05 -6.19 16.06
C TYR A 182 12.35 -6.88 17.25
N LEU A 183 12.02 -8.17 17.13
CA LEU A 183 11.28 -8.93 18.15
C LEU A 183 12.19 -9.56 19.23
N THR A 184 13.50 -9.32 19.18
CA THR A 184 14.51 -9.99 20.04
C THR A 184 15.29 -9.03 20.89
#